data_AF-A0A453CI73-F1
#
_entry.id   AF-A0A453CI73-F1
#
_cell.length_a   1.000
_cell.length_b   1.000
_cell.length_c   1.000
_cell.angle_alpha   90.00
_cell.angle_beta   90.00
_cell.angle_gamma   90.00
#
_symmetry.space_group_name_H-M   'P 1'
#
loop_
_entity.id
_entity.type
_entity.pdbx_description
1 polymer ?
#
loop_
_entity_poly.entity_id
_entity_poly.type
_entity_poly.pdbx_seq_one_letter_code
_entity_poly.pdbx_strand_id
1 'polypeptide(L)' 'MLGHYPPKHCSPPFGTCNSGNSHREPYVAAHNMIMSHAAAVDNYKRN' A
#
# COMPACT_ATOMS: atom_id res chain seq x y z
N MET A 1 -8.65 7.57 -3.64
CA MET A 1 -7.43 8.11 -2.98
C MET A 1 -6.80 9.11 -3.93
N LEU A 2 -6.24 10.23 -3.44
CA LEU A 2 -5.69 11.30 -4.29
C LEU A 2 -4.23 11.07 -4.75
N GLY A 3 -3.59 9.98 -4.30
CA GLY A 3 -2.19 9.68 -4.64
C GLY A 3 -1.21 10.77 -4.19
N HIS A 4 -1.39 11.34 -3.00
CA HIS A 4 -0.57 12.49 -2.56
C HIS A 4 0.85 12.08 -2.11
N TYR A 5 0.96 10.91 -1.49
CA TYR A 5 2.21 10.37 -0.96
C TYR A 5 2.85 9.41 -1.98
N PRO A 6 4.21 9.34 -2.04
CA PRO A 6 4.91 8.36 -2.86
C PRO A 6 4.37 6.94 -2.62
N PRO A 7 4.19 6.12 -3.67
CA PRO A 7 4.56 6.33 -5.08
C PRO A 7 3.54 7.15 -5.90
N LYS A 8 2.57 7.82 -5.26
CA LYS A 8 1.56 8.68 -5.89
C LYS A 8 0.67 7.96 -6.90
N HIS A 9 0.25 6.74 -6.57
CA HIS A 9 -0.71 6.00 -7.38
C HIS A 9 -2.15 6.42 -7.06
N CYS A 10 -2.96 6.57 -8.10
CA CYS A 10 -4.41 6.74 -7.97
C CYS A 10 -5.14 6.48 -9.31
N SER A 11 -6.46 6.26 -9.25
CA SER A 11 -7.31 6.19 -10.45
C SER A 11 -7.74 7.58 -10.94
N PRO A 12 -7.87 7.78 -12.28
CA PRO A 12 -8.58 8.94 -12.82
C PRO A 12 -10.02 9.01 -12.30
N PRO A 13 -10.61 10.21 -12.16
CA PRO A 13 -10.04 11.54 -12.42
C PRO A 13 -9.32 12.15 -11.20
N PHE A 14 -9.02 11.36 -10.18
CA PHE A 14 -8.45 11.85 -8.93
C PHE A 14 -6.95 12.11 -9.10
N GLY A 15 -6.42 13.18 -8.50
CA GLY A 15 -4.99 13.49 -8.46
C GLY A 15 -4.33 13.71 -9.83
N THR A 16 -3.01 13.99 -9.82
CA THR A 16 -2.16 14.05 -11.02
C THR A 16 -1.23 12.83 -11.08
N CYS A 17 -1.80 11.66 -10.84
CA CYS A 17 -1.08 10.39 -10.79
C CYS A 17 -0.86 9.84 -12.20
N ASN A 18 0.36 9.37 -12.48
CA ASN A 18 0.69 8.79 -13.80
C ASN A 18 0.13 7.37 -13.97
N SER A 19 -0.23 6.69 -12.88
CA SER A 19 -0.80 5.34 -12.89
C SER A 19 -1.50 5.01 -11.57
N GLY A 20 -2.22 3.91 -11.53
CA GLY A 20 -2.76 3.33 -10.32
C GLY A 20 -4.23 2.92 -10.39
N ASN A 21 -4.66 2.20 -9.36
CA ASN A 21 -6.03 1.76 -9.15
C ASN A 21 -6.46 2.00 -7.70
N SER A 22 -7.13 3.13 -7.47
CA SER A 22 -7.68 3.53 -6.17
C SER A 22 -8.66 2.51 -5.57
N HIS A 23 -9.26 1.63 -6.35
CA HIS A 23 -10.21 0.62 -5.87
C HIS A 23 -9.53 -0.69 -5.45
N ARG A 24 -8.25 -0.90 -5.79
CA ARG A 24 -7.54 -2.16 -5.54
C ARG A 24 -6.24 -1.98 -4.77
N GLU A 25 -5.38 -1.08 -5.21
CA GLU A 25 -4.03 -0.92 -4.68
C GLU A 25 -3.99 -0.61 -3.18
N PRO A 26 -4.89 0.21 -2.60
CA PRO A 26 -4.87 0.46 -1.15
C PRO A 26 -5.05 -0.81 -0.32
N TYR A 27 -5.92 -1.74 -0.75
CA TYR A 27 -6.17 -3.00 -0.05
C TYR A 27 -4.98 -3.95 -0.18
N VAL A 28 -4.36 -4.02 -1.36
CA VAL A 28 -3.14 -4.82 -1.57
C VAL A 28 -1.98 -4.29 -0.72
N ALA A 29 -1.79 -2.97 -0.69
CA ALA A 29 -0.77 -2.33 0.14
C ALA A 29 -0.99 -2.63 1.63
N ALA A 30 -2.21 -2.45 2.13
CA ALA A 30 -2.54 -2.74 3.53
C ALA A 30 -2.33 -4.22 3.89
N HIS A 31 -2.77 -5.14 3.03
CA HIS A 31 -2.58 -6.58 3.23
C HIS A 31 -1.09 -6.95 3.33
N ASN A 32 -0.27 -6.44 2.42
CA ASN A 32 1.17 -6.70 2.44
C ASN A 32 1.86 -6.06 3.64
N MET A 33 1.44 -4.87 4.09
CA MET A 33 1.94 -4.26 5.31
C MET A 33 1.64 -5.12 6.55
N ILE A 34 0.42 -5.64 6.66
CA ILE A 34 0.03 -6.51 7.79
C ILE A 34 0.85 -7.81 7.77
N MET A 35 1.00 -8.45 6.60
CA MET A 35 1.82 -9.67 6.49
C MET A 35 3.29 -9.40 6.82
N SER A 36 3.84 -8.29 6.33
CA SER A 36 5.23 -7.90 6.61
C SER A 36 5.45 -7.63 8.10
N HIS A 37 4.49 -6.97 8.75
CA HIS A 37 4.51 -6.75 10.19
C HIS A 37 4.45 -8.07 10.96
N ALA A 38 3.54 -8.98 10.61
CA ALA A 38 3.42 -10.28 11.25
C ALA A 38 4.71 -11.11 11.11
N ALA A 39 5.32 -11.12 9.91
CA ALA A 39 6.60 -11.78 9.67
C ALA A 39 7.75 -11.17 10.49
N ALA A 40 7.80 -9.83 10.60
CA ALA A 40 8.80 -9.14 11.41
C ALA A 40 8.65 -9.46 12.91
N VAL A 41 7.42 -9.45 13.43
CA VAL A 41 7.12 -9.81 14.83
C VAL A 41 7.47 -11.27 15.11
N ASP A 42 7.15 -12.17 14.19
CA ASP A 42 7.48 -13.58 14.29
C ASP A 42 9.00 -13.81 14.31
N ASN A 43 9.74 -13.17 13.42
CA ASN A 43 11.20 -13.20 13.41
C ASN A 43 11.79 -12.70 14.73
N TYR A 44 11.29 -11.57 15.24
CA TYR A 44 11.73 -11.00 16.52
C TYR A 44 11.47 -11.90 17.73
N LYS A 45 10.42 -12.73 17.68
CA LYS A 45 10.10 -13.66 18.78
C LYS A 45 10.90 -14.96 18.75
N ARG A 46 11.38 -15.35 17.57
CA ARG A 46 12.12 -16.62 17.37
C ARG A 46 13.62 -16.46 17.49
N ASN A 47 14.14 -15.25 17.25
CA ASN A 47 15.55 -14.90 17.43
C ASN A 47 15.76 -14.17 18.76
#